data_AF-A0A8T6V1D3-F1
#
_entry.id   AF-A0A8T6V1D3-F1
#
_cell.length_a   1.000
_cell.length_b   1.000
_cell.length_c   1.000
_cell.angle_alpha   90.00
_cell.angle_beta   90.00
_cell.angle_gamma   90.00
#
_symmetry.space_group_name_H-M   'P 1'
#
loop_
_entity.id
_entity.type
_entity.pdbx_description
1 polymer ?
#
loop_
_entity_poly.entity_id
_entity_poly.type
_entity_poly.pdbx_seq_one_letter_code
_entity_poly.pdbx_strand_id
1 'polypeptide(L)'
;VSFYWFDIPINGPLYVLPMATSIYLLSVLGMGLFISTISRTQQQALMATFIFYIPAVLLSGFMFPIENMPVVVQYGTYINPLRY
;
A
#
# COMPACT_ATOMS: atom_id res chain seq x y z
N VAL A 1 5.78 10.30 15.17
CA VAL A 1 6.35 9.83 16.46
C VAL A 1 7.71 9.18 16.26
N SER A 2 7.86 8.18 15.39
CA SER A 2 9.15 7.52 15.12
C SER A 2 10.25 8.48 14.63
N PHE A 3 9.89 9.54 13.93
CA PHE A 3 10.82 10.54 13.41
C PHE A 3 11.63 11.28 14.48
N TYR A 4 10.98 11.62 15.60
CA TYR A 4 11.60 12.37 16.70
C TYR A 4 12.49 11.49 17.59
N TRP A 5 12.39 10.16 17.48
CA TRP A 5 13.12 9.22 18.32
C TRP A 5 14.26 8.49 17.60
N PHE A 6 14.21 8.38 16.26
CA PHE A 6 15.17 7.58 15.49
C PHE A 6 16.15 8.40 14.62
N ASP A 7 16.12 9.73 14.71
CA ASP A 7 17.09 10.64 14.05
C ASP A 7 17.37 10.30 12.58
N ILE A 8 16.31 9.93 11.86
CA ILE A 8 16.39 9.49 10.46
C ILE A 8 16.57 10.75 9.60
N PRO A 9 17.62 10.89 8.78
CA PRO A 9 17.78 12.09 7.96
C PRO A 9 16.69 12.15 6.87
N ILE A 10 15.75 13.09 6.99
CA ILE A 10 14.80 13.39 5.89
C ILE A 10 15.54 14.22 4.86
N ASN A 11 15.86 13.60 3.74
CA ASN A 11 16.26 14.33 2.55
C ASN A 11 14.99 14.79 1.81
N GLY A 12 14.37 15.90 2.24
CA GLY A 12 13.16 16.46 1.62
C GLY A 12 12.28 17.32 2.54
N PRO A 13 11.17 17.91 2.02
CA PRO A 13 10.26 18.72 2.83
C PRO A 13 9.46 17.86 3.80
N LEU A 14 9.42 18.25 5.08
CA LEU A 14 8.76 17.52 6.18
C LEU A 14 7.27 17.22 5.89
N TYR A 15 6.61 18.06 5.10
CA TYR A 15 5.19 17.97 4.76
C TYR A 15 4.87 16.86 3.74
N VAL A 16 5.85 16.38 2.98
CA VAL A 16 5.61 15.38 1.92
C VAL A 16 5.22 14.03 2.52
N LEU A 17 5.83 13.64 3.63
CA LEU A 17 5.54 12.39 4.34
C LEU A 17 4.09 12.28 4.82
N PRO A 18 3.54 13.23 5.63
CA PRO A 18 2.16 13.14 6.07
C PRO A 18 1.19 13.24 4.88
N MET A 19 1.49 14.04 3.86
CA MET A 19 0.62 14.21 2.70
C MET A 19 0.54 12.94 1.85
N ALA A 20 1.68 12.32 1.55
CA ALA A 20 1.75 11.02 0.87
C ALA A 20 1.03 9.93 1.68
N THR A 21 1.28 9.89 3.00
CA THR A 21 0.62 8.92 3.90
C THR A 21 -0.90 9.10 3.93
N SER A 22 -1.40 10.35 3.93
CA SER A 22 -2.84 10.62 3.89
C SER A 22 -3.48 10.14 2.58
N ILE A 23 -2.84 10.38 1.42
CA ILE A 23 -3.32 9.92 0.12
C ILE A 23 -3.31 8.39 0.04
N TYR A 24 -2.27 7.76 0.58
CA TYR A 24 -2.17 6.31 0.72
C TYR A 24 -3.31 5.75 1.58
N LEU A 25 -3.55 6.33 2.77
CA LEU A 25 -4.64 5.92 3.66
C LEU A 25 -6.00 6.06 2.98
N LEU A 26 -6.27 7.17 2.29
CA LEU A 26 -7.51 7.37 1.55
C LEU A 26 -7.71 6.30 0.47
N SER A 27 -6.65 5.94 -0.26
CA SER A 27 -6.70 4.94 -1.32
C SER A 27 -7.00 3.54 -0.78
N VAL A 28 -6.31 3.15 0.32
CA VAL A 28 -6.51 1.83 0.96
C VAL A 28 -7.88 1.75 1.62
N LEU A 29 -8.34 2.80 2.29
CA LEU A 29 -9.67 2.86 2.88
C LEU A 29 -10.76 2.81 1.79
N GLY A 30 -10.58 3.50 0.66
CA GLY A 30 -11.49 3.42 -0.48
C GLY A 30 -11.62 2.01 -1.02
N MET A 31 -10.51 1.31 -1.24
CA MET A 31 -10.53 -0.10 -1.64
C MET A 31 -11.19 -1.00 -0.58
N GLY A 32 -10.86 -0.83 0.70
CA GLY A 32 -11.46 -1.61 1.79
C GLY A 32 -12.97 -1.43 1.89
N LEU A 33 -13.46 -0.18 1.73
CA LEU A 33 -14.89 0.13 1.69
C LEU A 33 -15.57 -0.47 0.45
N PHE A 34 -14.93 -0.44 -0.71
CA PHE A 34 -15.44 -1.07 -1.92
C PHE A 34 -15.55 -2.60 -1.79
N ILE A 35 -14.56 -3.24 -1.17
CA ILE A 35 -14.62 -4.68 -0.86
C ILE A 35 -15.75 -4.95 0.15
N SER A 36 -15.95 -4.08 1.13
CA SER A 36 -17.01 -4.19 2.14
C SER A 36 -18.41 -4.08 1.52
N THR A 37 -18.63 -3.19 0.55
CA THR A 37 -19.94 -3.03 -0.10
C THR A 37 -20.33 -4.21 -1.00
N ILE A 38 -19.34 -4.91 -1.57
CA ILE A 38 -19.57 -6.09 -2.43
C ILE A 38 -19.68 -7.38 -1.61
N SER A 39 -19.08 -7.42 -0.43
CA SER A 39 -19.07 -8.61 0.43
C SER A 39 -20.41 -8.79 1.15
N ARG A 40 -21.00 -9.99 1.04
CA ARG A 40 -22.26 -10.32 1.75
C ARG A 40 -22.02 -10.89 3.14
N THR A 41 -20.82 -11.40 3.41
CA THR A 41 -20.44 -11.97 4.71
C THR A 41 -19.09 -11.45 5.17
N GLN A 42 -18.86 -11.48 6.49
CA GLN A 42 -17.59 -11.05 7.08
C GLN A 42 -16.42 -11.97 6.67
N GLN A 43 -16.69 -13.27 6.53
CA GLN A 43 -15.75 -14.24 5.95
C GLN A 43 -15.46 -13.93 4.48
N GLN A 44 -16.50 -13.56 3.71
CA GLN A 44 -16.49 -12.83 2.44
C GLN A 44 -15.34 -11.81 2.34
N ALA A 45 -15.51 -10.77 3.16
CA ALA A 45 -14.64 -9.61 3.18
C ALA A 45 -13.21 -9.96 3.61
N LEU A 46 -13.04 -10.84 4.59
CA LEU A 46 -11.71 -11.29 5.04
C LEU A 46 -10.96 -12.04 3.94
N MET A 47 -11.61 -12.96 3.24
CA MET A 47 -10.98 -13.71 2.15
C MET A 47 -10.64 -12.81 0.96
N ALA A 48 -11.55 -11.90 0.58
CA ALA A 48 -11.29 -10.92 -0.47
C ALA A 48 -10.10 -10.01 -0.10
N THR A 49 -10.11 -9.47 1.12
CA THR A 49 -9.00 -8.63 1.61
C THR A 49 -7.69 -9.40 1.58
N PHE A 50 -7.67 -10.67 1.96
CA PHE A 50 -6.44 -11.48 1.93
C PHE A 50 -5.88 -11.64 0.51
N ILE A 51 -6.75 -11.96 -0.46
CA ILE A 51 -6.37 -12.13 -1.87
C ILE A 51 -5.89 -10.83 -2.51
N PHE A 52 -6.39 -9.66 -2.08
CA PHE A 52 -5.93 -8.36 -2.59
C PHE A 52 -4.70 -7.84 -1.84
N TYR A 53 -4.67 -7.95 -0.51
CA TYR A 53 -3.65 -7.33 0.34
C TYR A 53 -2.31 -8.06 0.28
N ILE A 54 -2.32 -9.41 0.32
CA ILE A 54 -1.08 -10.21 0.27
C ILE A 54 -0.25 -9.94 -1.00
N PRO A 55 -0.80 -10.03 -2.23
CA PRO A 55 -0.03 -9.73 -3.42
C PRO A 55 0.33 -8.25 -3.49
N ALA A 56 -0.54 -7.35 -3.04
CA ALA A 56 -0.24 -5.92 -3.07
C ALA A 56 0.93 -5.54 -2.15
N VAL A 57 1.10 -6.21 -1.00
CA VAL A 57 2.26 -6.05 -0.10
C VAL A 57 3.50 -6.71 -0.66
N LEU A 58 3.38 -7.89 -1.29
CA LEU A 58 4.50 -8.55 -1.96
C LEU A 58 5.06 -7.71 -3.12
N LEU A 59 4.18 -7.03 -3.85
CA LEU A 59 4.51 -6.18 -4.99
C LEU A 59 4.88 -4.75 -4.61
N SER A 60 4.70 -4.32 -3.37
CA SER A 60 4.93 -2.92 -2.96
C SER A 60 6.40 -2.49 -3.02
N GLY A 61 7.34 -3.44 -3.17
CA GLY A 61 8.76 -3.18 -3.05
C GLY A 61 9.30 -3.32 -1.62
N PHE A 62 8.43 -3.58 -0.62
CA PHE A 62 8.82 -3.71 0.78
C PHE A 62 9.47 -5.08 1.10
N MET A 63 8.88 -6.18 0.62
CA MET A 63 9.44 -7.53 0.83
C MET A 63 10.38 -7.99 -0.28
N PHE A 64 10.13 -7.59 -1.53
CA PHE A 64 10.96 -7.94 -2.69
C PHE A 64 11.35 -6.66 -3.45
N PRO A 65 12.64 -6.43 -3.74
CA PRO A 65 13.05 -5.26 -4.50
C PRO A 65 12.41 -5.29 -5.91
N ILE A 66 11.82 -4.16 -6.30
CA ILE A 66 11.06 -3.99 -7.56
C ILE A 66 11.92 -4.28 -8.80
N GLU A 67 13.24 -4.12 -8.69
CA GLU A 67 14.23 -4.39 -9.74
C GLU A 67 14.32 -5.88 -10.11
N ASN A 68 13.97 -6.80 -9.20
CA ASN A 68 14.01 -8.24 -9.44
C ASN A 68 12.69 -8.83 -9.96
N MET A 69 11.65 -8.00 -10.18
CA MET A 69 10.35 -8.48 -10.65
C MET A 69 10.29 -8.53 -12.19
N PRO A 70 9.58 -9.51 -12.80
CA PRO A 70 9.36 -9.56 -14.24
C PRO A 70 8.71 -8.27 -14.76
N VAL A 71 9.08 -7.83 -15.96
CA VAL A 71 8.66 -6.53 -16.54
C VAL A 71 7.13 -6.33 -16.56
N VAL A 72 6.36 -7.41 -16.78
CA VAL A 72 4.89 -7.39 -16.75
C VAL A 72 4.34 -7.01 -15.36
N VAL A 73 5.01 -7.48 -14.31
CA VAL A 73 4.64 -7.20 -12.92
C VAL A 73 5.04 -5.77 -12.55
N GLN A 74 6.18 -5.27 -13.03
CA GLN A 74 6.60 -3.87 -12.86
C GLN A 74 5.58 -2.86 -13.37
N TYR A 75 4.94 -3.12 -14.52
CA TYR A 75 3.85 -2.28 -15.03
C TYR A 75 2.62 -2.31 -14.11
N GLY A 76 2.28 -3.48 -13.56
CA GLY A 76 1.21 -3.62 -12.56
C GLY A 76 1.50 -2.86 -11.27
N THR A 77 2.77 -2.76 -10.85
CA THR A 77 3.18 -2.05 -9.64
C THR A 77 2.90 -0.55 -9.69
N TYR A 78 2.80 0.06 -10.88
CA TYR A 78 2.42 1.48 -11.00
C TYR A 78 0.96 1.76 -10.60
N ILE A 79 0.08 0.77 -10.74
CA ILE A 79 -1.33 0.86 -10.33
C ILE A 79 -1.47 0.66 -8.81
N ASN A 80 -0.49 0.02 -8.18
CA ASN A 80 -0.54 -0.30 -6.76
C ASN A 80 -0.15 0.94 -5.91
N PRO A 81 -1.10 1.54 -5.17
CA PRO A 81 -0.79 2.67 -4.30
C PRO A 81 0.14 2.32 -3.14
N LEU A 82 0.36 1.02 -2.83
CA LEU A 82 1.34 0.59 -1.82
C LEU A 82 2.80 0.83 -2.23
N ARG A 83 3.08 1.15 -3.50
CA ARG A 83 4.45 1.49 -3.96
C ARG A 83 4.91 2.86 -3.46
N TYR A 84 3.98 3.80 -3.25
CA TYR A 84 4.27 5.20 -2.91
C TYR A 84 4.02 5.47 -1.43
#